data_AF-A0AAD5J0S4-F1
#
_entry.id   AF-A0AAD5J0S4-F1
#
_cell.length_a   1.000
_cell.length_b   1.000
_cell.length_c   1.000
_cell.angle_alpha   90.00
_cell.angle_beta   90.00
_cell.angle_gamma   90.00
#
_symmetry.space_group_name_H-M   'P 1'
#
loop_
_entity.id
_entity.type
_entity.pdbx_description
1 polymer ?
#
loop_
_entity_poly.entity_id
_entity_poly.type
_entity_poly.pdbx_seq_one_letter_code
_entity_poly.pdbx_strand_id
1 'polypeptide(L)'
;MKHLPCTKVDSQFSISNRQVCAHTHIAAVSSPFPSPSFPLSFINITQHLHIPTTTTPSSSSSSSSTITMSPPPPQHLFFSILLLLVALVLQLSSYTSATQVQTLSTIEYINPKLPPRNVITPSKKNEGSSNLVNLRYHMGPVLSSAPIKIYLVWYGHWSNSQKLLIKDFLLSISTPPPPPSKHKPTSTVSQWWRTVSLYTDQTGANVSSTLLVAGEYADTAYSNGKQLTRLSIQQVIATAVKSAPFPVDHKNGIYLVLTGDDVSVQDFCRAVCGFHYFTFPSMVGYTLPYAWIGNSAKQCPEVCAYPFAVPGYMGGGGPGVLKSPNGDVGVDGMISVIGHELAELSTNPLVNAWYAGEDPTAPTEIGDLCEGTYGTGGGGGYIGQVMRDRQGKTFNMIGRSGRRFMVQWIWSPVLKACFGPNALD
;
A
#
# COMPACT_ATOMS: atom_id res chain seq x y z
N MET A 1 -33.60 23.97 -22.65
CA MET A 1 -34.43 23.38 -21.58
C MET A 1 -35.32 22.30 -22.16
N LYS A 2 -34.94 21.03 -22.00
CA LYS A 2 -35.82 19.85 -22.00
C LYS A 2 -35.14 18.82 -21.11
N HIS A 3 -35.75 18.48 -19.97
CA HIS A 3 -35.29 17.42 -19.08
C HIS A 3 -35.72 16.06 -19.64
N LEU A 4 -34.80 15.10 -19.66
CA LEU A 4 -35.08 13.67 -19.85
C LEU A 4 -34.41 12.89 -18.69
N PRO A 5 -35.04 11.79 -18.22
CA PRO A 5 -34.82 11.28 -16.87
C PRO A 5 -33.67 10.26 -16.78
N CYS A 6 -33.01 10.20 -15.61
CA CYS A 6 -32.11 9.12 -15.23
C CYS A 6 -32.92 7.83 -15.00
N THR A 7 -32.59 6.76 -15.71
CA THR A 7 -33.11 5.41 -15.45
C THR A 7 -32.32 4.75 -14.31
N LYS A 8 -33.07 4.20 -13.35
CA LYS A 8 -32.56 3.44 -12.21
C LYS A 8 -32.29 2.02 -12.68
N VAL A 9 -31.04 1.55 -12.58
CA VAL A 9 -30.72 0.12 -12.72
C VAL A 9 -30.51 -0.41 -11.31
N ASP A 10 -31.50 -1.13 -10.80
CA ASP A 10 -31.39 -1.85 -9.54
C ASP A 10 -30.50 -3.10 -9.78
N SER A 11 -29.20 -2.99 -9.52
CA SER A 11 -28.35 -4.17 -9.27
C SER A 11 -28.12 -4.29 -7.76
N GLN A 12 -28.79 -5.25 -7.14
CA GLN A 12 -28.41 -5.74 -5.83
C GLN A 12 -27.05 -6.40 -5.95
N PHE A 13 -25.97 -5.68 -5.62
CA PHE A 13 -24.66 -6.12 -5.14
C PHE A 13 -23.64 -5.01 -5.42
N SER A 14 -23.64 -3.97 -4.59
CA SER A 14 -22.51 -3.04 -4.42
C SER A 14 -22.76 -2.18 -3.20
N ILE A 15 -21.88 -2.25 -2.19
CA ILE A 15 -21.73 -1.17 -1.20
C ILE A 15 -20.72 -0.19 -1.81
N SER A 16 -21.16 0.51 -2.85
CA SER A 16 -20.57 1.76 -3.33
C SER A 16 -21.55 2.37 -4.33
N ASN A 17 -22.38 3.30 -3.85
CA ASN A 17 -23.18 4.15 -4.73
C ASN A 17 -22.23 5.13 -5.45
N ARG A 18 -21.67 4.72 -6.59
CA ARG A 18 -21.08 5.67 -7.54
C ARG A 18 -22.22 6.31 -8.36
N GLN A 19 -22.57 7.55 -8.02
CA GLN A 19 -23.24 8.45 -8.95
C GLN A 19 -22.19 8.98 -9.93
N VAL A 20 -22.29 8.58 -11.20
CA VAL A 20 -21.51 9.19 -12.28
C VAL A 20 -22.36 10.29 -12.91
N CYS A 21 -22.02 11.55 -12.63
CA CYS A 21 -22.53 12.70 -13.36
C CYS A 21 -21.55 13.07 -14.47
N ALA A 22 -21.93 12.87 -15.73
CA ALA A 22 -21.19 13.31 -16.90
C ALA A 22 -21.65 14.71 -17.34
N HIS A 23 -20.75 15.68 -17.33
CA HIS A 23 -20.86 17.02 -17.94
C HIS A 23 -19.44 17.43 -18.38
N THR A 24 -19.11 18.08 -19.50
CA THR A 24 -19.71 18.37 -20.82
C THR A 24 -18.53 18.87 -21.70
N HIS A 25 -18.58 18.59 -23.00
CA HIS A 25 -17.81 19.08 -24.16
C HIS A 25 -16.75 20.20 -24.04
N ILE A 26 -15.58 19.97 -24.66
CA ILE A 26 -14.69 21.01 -25.23
C ILE A 26 -14.77 20.89 -26.77
N ALA A 27 -15.13 21.99 -27.43
CA ALA A 27 -15.01 22.18 -28.87
C ALA A 27 -13.72 22.94 -29.19
N ALA A 28 -13.00 22.51 -30.22
CA ALA A 28 -11.82 23.16 -30.76
C ALA A 28 -12.22 24.18 -31.84
N VAL A 29 -11.72 25.42 -31.76
CA VAL A 29 -11.55 26.32 -32.91
C VAL A 29 -10.28 27.18 -32.71
N SER A 30 -9.60 27.38 -33.83
CA SER A 30 -8.31 28.02 -34.11
C SER A 30 -8.11 29.50 -33.69
N SER A 31 -6.84 29.84 -33.44
CA SER A 31 -6.12 31.14 -33.37
C SER A 31 -6.52 32.21 -34.43
N PRO A 32 -6.17 33.52 -34.31
CA PRO A 32 -4.93 34.10 -33.72
C PRO A 32 -5.03 35.43 -32.89
N PHE A 33 -3.88 35.80 -32.29
CA PHE A 33 -3.49 37.04 -31.57
C PHE A 33 -3.93 38.37 -32.25
N PRO A 34 -4.06 39.53 -31.53
CA PRO A 34 -2.99 40.18 -30.73
C PRO A 34 -3.39 40.92 -29.42
N SER A 35 -2.35 41.28 -28.63
CA SER A 35 -2.31 42.23 -27.50
C SER A 35 -2.80 43.65 -27.90
N PRO A 36 -3.17 44.60 -27.00
CA PRO A 36 -2.32 45.09 -25.89
C PRO A 36 -3.01 45.66 -24.61
N SER A 37 -2.17 46.02 -23.62
CA SER A 37 -2.26 47.15 -22.66
C SER A 37 -3.24 47.15 -21.46
N PHE A 38 -2.63 47.39 -20.27
CA PHE A 38 -3.20 47.78 -18.97
C PHE A 38 -3.92 49.15 -18.99
N PRO A 39 -4.76 49.47 -17.99
CA PRO A 39 -4.24 50.22 -16.82
C PRO A 39 -4.78 49.78 -15.44
N LEU A 40 -4.01 50.19 -14.43
CA LEU A 40 -4.26 50.15 -12.99
C LEU A 40 -5.52 50.93 -12.58
N SER A 41 -6.16 50.51 -11.47
CA SER A 41 -6.87 51.43 -10.57
C SER A 41 -6.95 50.88 -9.15
N PHE A 42 -6.60 51.77 -8.22
CA PHE A 42 -6.58 51.67 -6.77
C PHE A 42 -7.98 51.57 -6.18
N ILE A 43 -8.14 50.80 -5.09
CA ILE A 43 -9.08 51.17 -4.01
C ILE A 43 -8.38 50.99 -2.66
N ASN A 44 -8.39 52.11 -1.95
CA ASN A 44 -7.89 52.39 -0.61
C ASN A 44 -9.05 52.20 0.37
N ILE A 45 -8.87 51.45 1.47
CA ILE A 45 -9.70 51.61 2.68
C ILE A 45 -8.79 51.57 3.91
N THR A 46 -8.94 52.60 4.71
CA THR A 46 -8.14 53.01 5.86
C THR A 46 -8.91 52.76 7.16
N GLN A 47 -8.16 52.61 8.28
CA GLN A 47 -8.53 52.78 9.70
C GLN A 47 -9.37 51.63 10.34
N HIS A 48 -9.14 51.20 11.60
CA HIS A 48 -8.75 51.93 12.81
C HIS A 48 -7.91 51.10 13.81
N LEU A 49 -6.99 51.80 14.49
CA LEU A 49 -6.28 51.42 15.72
C LEU A 49 -7.22 51.24 16.92
N HIS A 50 -6.92 50.28 17.81
CA HIS A 50 -7.06 50.46 19.26
C HIS A 50 -6.00 49.69 20.06
N ILE A 51 -5.28 50.43 20.90
CA ILE A 51 -4.35 49.99 21.96
C ILE A 51 -5.13 50.01 23.28
N PRO A 52 -4.83 49.11 24.24
CA PRO A 52 -4.43 49.65 25.54
C PRO A 52 -3.20 48.98 26.14
N THR A 53 -2.51 49.80 26.92
CA THR A 53 -1.25 49.62 27.64
C THR A 53 -1.38 48.89 28.99
N THR A 54 -0.30 48.17 29.33
CA THR A 54 0.34 48.00 30.65
C THR A 54 -0.46 47.53 31.86
N THR A 55 0.01 46.44 32.48
CA THR A 55 0.24 46.34 33.95
C THR A 55 1.18 45.17 34.26
N THR A 56 2.27 45.47 34.96
CA THR A 56 3.13 44.52 35.71
C THR A 56 2.41 44.06 36.99
N PRO A 57 2.80 42.92 37.60
CA PRO A 57 3.63 43.09 38.80
C PRO A 57 4.64 41.96 39.12
N SER A 58 5.68 42.41 39.83
CA SER A 58 6.39 41.78 40.96
C SER A 58 7.00 40.37 40.85
N SER A 59 8.32 40.38 40.92
CA SER A 59 9.23 39.37 41.44
C SER A 59 8.86 38.85 42.84
N SER A 60 8.86 37.53 43.01
CA SER A 60 8.99 36.86 44.32
C SER A 60 10.13 35.85 44.27
N SER A 61 11.18 36.17 45.03
CA SER A 61 12.31 35.32 45.38
C SER A 61 11.85 34.06 46.12
N SER A 62 12.26 32.89 45.64
CA SER A 62 12.25 31.65 46.44
C SER A 62 13.68 31.12 46.57
N SER A 63 14.15 31.23 47.81
CA SER A 63 15.35 30.59 48.35
C SER A 63 15.11 29.09 48.48
N SER A 64 15.90 28.28 47.76
CA SER A 64 16.03 26.84 48.04
C SER A 64 17.36 26.56 48.71
N SER A 65 17.27 26.14 49.97
CA SER A 65 18.36 25.75 50.84
C SER A 65 19.07 24.49 50.32
N THR A 66 20.39 24.56 50.19
CA THR A 66 21.28 23.42 49.98
C THR A 66 21.37 22.60 51.26
N ILE A 67 20.83 21.39 51.27
CA ILE A 67 21.08 20.40 52.34
C ILE A 67 22.37 19.65 51.99
N THR A 68 23.42 19.89 52.77
CA THR A 68 24.65 19.11 52.76
C THR A 68 24.44 17.81 53.54
N MET A 69 24.38 16.67 52.85
CA MET A 69 24.44 15.35 53.49
C MET A 69 25.89 14.86 53.58
N SER A 70 26.33 14.54 54.80
CA SER A 70 27.61 13.90 55.07
C SER A 70 27.62 12.44 54.58
N PRO A 71 28.76 11.91 54.07
CA PRO A 71 28.85 10.52 53.63
C PRO A 71 28.89 9.54 54.83
N PRO A 72 28.33 8.33 54.71
CA PRO A 72 28.37 7.31 55.75
C PRO A 72 29.75 6.64 55.84
N PRO A 73 30.10 6.03 57.00
CA PRO A 73 31.40 5.43 57.22
C PRO A 73 31.65 4.18 56.34
N PRO A 74 32.92 3.90 55.97
CA PRO A 74 33.29 2.92 54.94
C PRO A 74 33.06 1.44 55.32
N GLN A 75 32.52 1.16 56.51
CA GLN A 75 32.34 -0.22 57.00
C GLN A 75 31.06 -0.89 56.49
N HIS A 76 30.05 -0.13 56.05
CA HIS A 76 28.78 -0.70 55.52
C HIS A 76 28.81 -1.03 54.03
N LEU A 77 29.73 -0.43 53.25
CA LEU A 77 29.91 -0.74 51.83
C LEU A 77 30.57 -2.11 51.61
N PHE A 78 31.54 -2.49 52.46
CA PHE A 78 32.22 -3.78 52.35
C PHE A 78 31.30 -4.97 52.65
N PHE A 79 30.42 -4.86 53.65
CA PHE A 79 29.47 -5.92 53.98
C PHE A 79 28.40 -6.13 52.89
N SER A 80 27.96 -5.03 52.27
CA SER A 80 26.95 -5.06 51.19
C SER A 80 27.50 -5.67 49.89
N ILE A 81 28.77 -5.41 49.57
CA ILE A 81 29.45 -5.99 48.40
C ILE A 81 29.78 -7.47 48.62
N LEU A 82 30.15 -7.88 49.84
CA LEU A 82 30.42 -9.28 50.17
C LEU A 82 29.17 -10.15 50.09
N LEU A 83 28.01 -9.65 50.54
CA LEU A 83 26.72 -10.35 50.41
C LEU A 83 26.27 -10.51 48.95
N LEU A 84 26.53 -9.51 48.10
CA LEU A 84 26.25 -9.57 46.66
C LEU A 84 27.15 -10.57 45.92
N LEU A 85 28.43 -10.66 46.30
CA LEU A 85 29.36 -11.64 45.72
C LEU A 85 29.04 -13.08 46.14
N VAL A 86 28.63 -13.32 47.39
CA VAL A 86 28.21 -14.66 47.86
C VAL A 86 26.92 -15.11 47.17
N ALA A 87 25.96 -14.20 46.95
CA ALA A 87 24.75 -14.50 46.17
C ALA A 87 25.05 -14.83 44.70
N LEU A 88 26.05 -14.16 44.10
CA LEU A 88 26.49 -14.41 42.72
C LEU A 88 27.19 -15.78 42.58
N VAL A 89 28.02 -16.17 43.56
CA VAL A 89 28.71 -17.47 43.55
C VAL A 89 27.75 -18.65 43.80
N LEU A 90 26.70 -18.45 44.59
CA LEU A 90 25.66 -19.47 44.80
C LEU A 90 24.73 -19.66 43.58
N GLN A 91 24.60 -18.66 42.71
CA GLN A 91 23.85 -18.78 41.45
C GLN A 91 24.66 -19.44 40.31
N LEU A 92 26.00 -19.41 40.36
CA LEU A 92 26.85 -20.06 39.36
C LEU A 92 27.07 -21.58 39.58
N SER A 93 26.63 -22.12 40.72
CA SER A 93 26.86 -23.54 41.06
C SER A 93 25.77 -24.50 40.55
N SER A 94 24.77 -24.01 39.80
CA SER A 94 23.61 -24.82 39.36
C SER A 94 23.45 -24.93 37.84
N TYR A 95 24.50 -24.71 37.05
CA TYR A 95 24.43 -24.86 35.59
C TYR A 95 25.63 -25.61 35.01
N THR A 96 25.59 -26.93 35.08
CA THR A 96 26.34 -27.83 34.18
C THR A 96 25.40 -28.87 33.57
N SER A 97 25.00 -28.55 32.33
CA SER A 97 24.44 -29.30 31.21
C SER A 97 23.94 -30.75 31.34
N ALA A 98 22.73 -30.97 30.81
CA ALA A 98 22.45 -32.11 29.94
C ALA A 98 21.88 -31.59 28.60
N THR A 99 22.67 -31.69 27.54
CA THR A 99 22.22 -31.42 26.15
C THR A 99 21.35 -32.56 25.68
N GLN A 100 20.04 -32.35 25.63
CA GLN A 100 19.12 -33.19 24.88
C GLN A 100 18.74 -32.45 23.60
N VAL A 101 19.20 -32.96 22.45
CA VAL A 101 18.75 -32.51 21.13
C VAL A 101 17.28 -32.89 20.98
N GLN A 102 16.37 -31.93 21.20
CA GLN A 102 14.97 -32.06 20.83
C GLN A 102 14.72 -31.25 19.56
N THR A 103 14.70 -31.98 18.47
CA THR A 103 14.24 -31.57 17.15
C THR A 103 12.73 -31.34 17.15
N LEU A 104 12.34 -30.34 16.37
CA LEU A 104 11.01 -30.05 15.81
C LEU A 104 10.00 -29.26 16.68
N SER A 105 9.94 -27.98 16.34
CA SER A 105 8.92 -27.01 16.71
C SER A 105 7.54 -27.37 16.13
N THR A 106 6.62 -27.82 16.97
CA THR A 106 5.19 -27.85 16.66
C THR A 106 4.64 -26.44 16.65
N ILE A 107 4.50 -25.83 15.46
CA ILE A 107 3.60 -24.68 15.26
C ILE A 107 2.17 -25.24 15.33
N GLU A 108 1.43 -24.87 16.36
CA GLU A 108 0.01 -25.18 16.48
C GLU A 108 -0.76 -24.37 15.42
N TYR A 109 -1.36 -25.08 14.46
CA TYR A 109 -2.24 -24.52 13.44
C TYR A 109 -3.68 -24.61 13.93
N ILE A 110 -4.27 -23.50 14.35
CA ILE A 110 -5.71 -23.44 14.64
C ILE A 110 -6.42 -23.08 13.34
N ASN A 111 -6.89 -24.10 12.63
CA ASN A 111 -7.88 -23.95 11.57
C ASN A 111 -9.27 -23.96 12.23
N PRO A 112 -10.04 -22.86 12.26
CA PRO A 112 -11.38 -22.90 12.84
C PRO A 112 -12.24 -23.87 12.02
N LYS A 113 -12.63 -24.99 12.64
CA LYS A 113 -13.62 -25.93 12.08
C LYS A 113 -14.94 -25.18 11.84
N LEU A 114 -15.45 -25.29 10.62
CA LEU A 114 -16.80 -24.87 10.25
C LEU A 114 -17.86 -25.64 11.08
N PRO A 115 -19.03 -25.03 11.39
CA PRO A 115 -20.17 -25.74 11.95
C PRO A 115 -20.79 -26.75 10.95
N PRO A 116 -21.62 -27.71 11.42
CA PRO A 116 -21.97 -28.89 10.65
C PRO A 116 -22.81 -28.61 9.40
N ARG A 117 -22.36 -29.29 8.36
CA ARG A 117 -22.88 -29.50 7.01
C ARG A 117 -24.34 -29.98 7.03
N ASN A 118 -25.28 -29.10 6.71
CA ASN A 118 -26.54 -29.42 6.01
C ASN A 118 -27.13 -28.13 5.47
N VAL A 119 -27.72 -28.20 4.27
CA VAL A 119 -28.34 -27.14 3.47
C VAL A 119 -27.42 -26.49 2.41
N ILE A 120 -27.38 -27.16 1.26
CA ILE A 120 -27.23 -26.64 -0.12
C ILE A 120 -25.83 -26.17 -0.56
N THR A 121 -25.14 -27.03 -1.32
CA THR A 121 -24.13 -26.58 -2.31
C THR A 121 -24.81 -26.40 -3.67
N PRO A 122 -24.57 -25.25 -4.33
CA PRO A 122 -23.87 -25.31 -5.61
C PRO A 122 -22.69 -24.33 -5.62
N SER A 123 -21.52 -24.81 -6.07
CA SER A 123 -20.29 -24.06 -6.39
C SER A 123 -19.70 -23.13 -5.30
N LYS A 124 -18.53 -23.49 -4.75
CA LYS A 124 -17.69 -22.56 -3.96
C LYS A 124 -16.96 -21.51 -4.82
N LYS A 125 -17.28 -21.45 -6.13
CA LYS A 125 -16.60 -20.66 -7.14
C LYS A 125 -17.14 -19.22 -7.25
N ASN A 126 -17.53 -18.62 -6.12
CA ASN A 126 -17.88 -17.19 -6.06
C ASN A 126 -16.62 -16.30 -5.97
N GLU A 127 -15.43 -16.89 -6.10
CA GLU A 127 -14.10 -16.26 -6.10
C GLU A 127 -13.83 -15.52 -7.42
N GLY A 128 -14.71 -14.58 -7.76
CA GLY A 128 -14.62 -13.76 -8.96
C GLY A 128 -14.86 -14.48 -10.29
N SER A 129 -14.92 -15.82 -10.34
CA SER A 129 -15.15 -16.55 -11.59
C SER A 129 -16.47 -16.12 -12.24
N SER A 130 -16.38 -15.50 -13.42
CA SER A 130 -17.53 -14.94 -14.11
C SER A 130 -17.35 -15.08 -15.62
N ASN A 131 -18.31 -15.74 -16.25
CA ASN A 131 -18.48 -15.78 -17.70
C ASN A 131 -18.97 -14.42 -18.28
N LEU A 132 -19.24 -13.43 -17.42
CA LEU A 132 -19.55 -12.06 -17.81
C LEU A 132 -18.32 -11.15 -17.83
N VAL A 133 -17.23 -11.56 -17.17
CA VAL A 133 -15.95 -10.83 -17.20
C VAL A 133 -15.23 -11.17 -18.49
N ASN A 134 -15.16 -10.19 -19.39
CA ASN A 134 -14.46 -10.32 -20.67
C ASN A 134 -13.18 -9.47 -20.65
N LEU A 135 -12.15 -9.98 -19.99
CA LEU A 135 -10.81 -9.38 -20.01
C LEU A 135 -10.19 -9.57 -21.40
N ARG A 136 -9.84 -8.47 -22.06
CA ARG A 136 -9.34 -8.44 -23.44
C ARG A 136 -7.98 -7.75 -23.52
N TYR A 137 -7.25 -8.12 -24.56
CA TYR A 137 -6.04 -7.42 -24.97
C TYR A 137 -6.38 -6.38 -26.04
N HIS A 138 -5.85 -5.17 -25.89
CA HIS A 138 -6.18 -3.97 -26.66
C HIS A 138 -4.98 -3.41 -27.42
N MET A 139 -4.00 -4.27 -27.73
CA MET A 139 -2.84 -3.98 -28.59
C MET A 139 -1.75 -3.06 -28.00
N GLY A 140 -1.89 -2.66 -26.74
CA GLY A 140 -0.86 -1.91 -25.99
C GLY A 140 0.30 -2.77 -25.48
N PRO A 141 1.44 -2.16 -25.12
CA PRO A 141 2.59 -2.90 -24.61
C PRO A 141 2.32 -3.44 -23.19
N VAL A 142 3.13 -4.42 -22.77
CA VAL A 142 3.26 -4.85 -21.37
C VAL A 142 4.70 -4.60 -20.88
N LEU A 143 4.95 -4.64 -19.57
CA LEU A 143 6.31 -4.51 -19.02
C LEU A 143 7.10 -5.83 -19.14
N SER A 144 7.57 -6.11 -20.36
CA SER A 144 8.28 -7.36 -20.69
C SER A 144 9.79 -7.31 -20.47
N SER A 145 10.37 -6.11 -20.30
CA SER A 145 11.80 -5.95 -20.00
C SER A 145 12.17 -6.64 -18.68
N ALA A 146 13.18 -7.50 -18.72
CA ALA A 146 13.65 -8.25 -17.56
C ALA A 146 15.03 -7.76 -17.09
N PRO A 147 15.17 -7.31 -15.82
CA PRO A 147 14.11 -7.06 -14.84
C PRO A 147 13.33 -5.77 -15.14
N ILE A 148 12.10 -5.67 -14.62
CA ILE A 148 11.37 -4.39 -14.55
C ILE A 148 12.10 -3.50 -13.57
N LYS A 149 12.55 -2.33 -14.01
CA LYS A 149 13.28 -1.39 -13.15
C LYS A 149 12.29 -0.45 -12.46
N ILE A 150 12.27 -0.48 -11.13
CA ILE A 150 11.49 0.43 -10.30
C ILE A 150 12.38 1.55 -9.80
N TYR A 151 11.93 2.79 -10.00
CA TYR A 151 12.46 3.98 -9.36
C TYR A 151 11.49 4.44 -8.27
N LEU A 152 11.89 4.29 -7.00
CA LEU A 152 11.06 4.64 -5.86
C LEU A 152 11.15 6.13 -5.57
N VAL A 153 10.00 6.79 -5.43
CA VAL A 153 9.91 8.19 -5.00
C VAL A 153 9.18 8.25 -3.67
N TRP A 154 9.93 8.46 -2.59
CA TRP A 154 9.42 8.62 -1.23
C TRP A 154 9.05 10.09 -1.01
N TYR A 155 7.78 10.44 -1.12
CA TYR A 155 7.32 11.83 -0.95
C TYR A 155 6.72 12.03 0.44
N GLY A 156 7.29 12.95 1.23
CA GLY A 156 6.92 13.20 2.63
C GLY A 156 7.75 12.43 3.65
N HIS A 157 7.25 12.32 4.88
CA HIS A 157 7.99 11.71 5.97
C HIS A 157 7.84 10.18 5.98
N TRP A 158 8.98 9.49 5.97
CA TRP A 158 9.04 8.03 5.93
C TRP A 158 10.09 7.52 6.92
N SER A 159 9.71 6.61 7.80
CA SER A 159 10.67 5.91 8.65
C SER A 159 11.42 4.84 7.86
N ASN A 160 12.64 4.50 8.31
CA ASN A 160 13.44 3.46 7.66
C ASN A 160 12.78 2.08 7.72
N SER A 161 12.03 1.76 8.79
CA SER A 161 11.30 0.49 8.92
C SER A 161 10.20 0.36 7.87
N GLN A 162 9.46 1.44 7.61
CA GLN A 162 8.41 1.47 6.57
C GLN A 162 8.99 1.31 5.17
N LYS A 163 10.06 2.05 4.85
CA LYS A 163 10.76 1.90 3.56
C LYS A 163 11.27 0.48 3.36
N LEU A 164 11.89 -0.10 4.40
CA LEU A 164 12.42 -1.46 4.34
C LEU A 164 11.31 -2.49 4.14
N LEU A 165 10.15 -2.33 4.78
CA LEU A 165 9.02 -3.24 4.62
C LEU A 165 8.49 -3.26 3.18
N ILE A 166 8.34 -2.09 2.57
CA ILE A 166 7.91 -1.97 1.16
C ILE A 166 8.98 -2.55 0.21
N LYS A 167 10.26 -2.25 0.45
CA LYS A 167 11.36 -2.82 -0.35
C LYS A 167 11.45 -4.34 -0.20
N ASP A 168 11.23 -4.88 1.00
CA ASP A 168 11.16 -6.32 1.22
C ASP A 168 10.05 -6.94 0.37
N PHE A 169 8.87 -6.32 0.29
CA PHE A 169 7.78 -6.78 -0.59
C PHE A 169 8.19 -6.79 -2.06
N LEU A 170 8.68 -5.66 -2.58
CA LEU A 170 9.08 -5.54 -3.99
C LEU A 170 10.17 -6.55 -4.37
N LEU A 171 11.18 -6.72 -3.52
CA LEU A 171 12.27 -7.67 -3.76
C LEU A 171 11.83 -9.13 -3.57
N SER A 172 10.72 -9.38 -2.88
CA SER A 172 10.14 -10.72 -2.73
C SER A 172 9.53 -11.24 -4.03
N ILE A 173 9.15 -10.35 -4.96
CA ILE A 173 8.62 -10.74 -6.28
C ILE A 173 9.68 -11.52 -7.07
N SER A 174 10.93 -11.07 -7.05
CA SER A 174 12.06 -11.72 -7.74
C SER A 174 12.71 -12.84 -6.93
N THR A 175 12.25 -13.09 -5.70
CA THR A 175 12.88 -14.08 -4.81
C THR A 175 12.37 -15.49 -5.17
N PRO A 176 13.24 -16.43 -5.54
CA PRO A 176 12.82 -17.80 -5.85
C PRO A 176 12.08 -18.43 -4.67
N PRO A 177 10.95 -19.14 -4.90
CA PRO A 177 10.28 -19.84 -3.84
C PRO A 177 11.21 -20.93 -3.27
N PRO A 178 11.12 -21.22 -1.97
CA PRO A 178 11.87 -22.34 -1.39
C PRO A 178 11.43 -23.67 -2.04
N PRO A 179 12.27 -24.71 -2.01
CA PRO A 179 11.92 -26.02 -2.52
C PRO A 179 10.59 -26.49 -1.89
N PRO A 180 9.68 -27.08 -2.68
CA PRO A 180 8.40 -27.55 -2.17
C PRO A 180 8.65 -28.60 -1.08
N SER A 181 8.18 -28.33 0.14
CA SER A 181 8.21 -29.31 1.21
C SER A 181 6.99 -30.22 1.10
N LYS A 182 7.18 -31.55 1.19
CA LYS A 182 6.10 -32.55 1.10
C LYS A 182 4.98 -32.35 2.13
N HIS A 183 5.24 -31.59 3.20
CA HIS A 183 4.31 -31.37 4.31
C HIS A 183 3.72 -29.96 4.35
N LYS A 184 4.17 -29.02 3.50
CA LYS A 184 3.64 -27.66 3.50
C LYS A 184 3.94 -26.91 2.19
N PRO A 185 2.92 -26.64 1.34
CA PRO A 185 3.03 -25.62 0.31
C PRO A 185 3.32 -24.28 0.98
N THR A 186 4.36 -23.58 0.52
CA THR A 186 4.65 -22.22 0.97
C THR A 186 4.15 -21.28 -0.10
N SER A 187 3.10 -20.52 0.21
CA SER A 187 2.57 -19.48 -0.67
C SER A 187 3.50 -18.27 -0.65
N THR A 188 4.17 -17.96 -1.77
CA THR A 188 5.15 -16.86 -1.84
C THR A 188 4.71 -15.69 -2.71
N VAL A 189 5.27 -14.51 -2.47
CA VAL A 189 5.05 -13.32 -3.30
C VAL A 189 5.44 -13.57 -4.77
N SER A 190 6.56 -14.26 -5.01
CA SER A 190 6.99 -14.64 -6.36
C SER A 190 6.03 -15.61 -7.05
N GLN A 191 5.36 -16.50 -6.32
CA GLN A 191 4.31 -17.36 -6.90
C GLN A 191 3.05 -16.58 -7.25
N TRP A 192 2.66 -15.60 -6.45
CA TRP A 192 1.56 -14.70 -6.76
C TRP A 192 1.84 -13.87 -8.02
N TRP A 193 3.06 -13.32 -8.15
CA TRP A 193 3.47 -12.55 -9.33
C TRP A 193 3.47 -13.37 -10.63
N ARG A 194 3.61 -14.70 -10.56
CA ARG A 194 3.54 -15.55 -11.76
C ARG A 194 2.22 -15.39 -12.51
N THR A 195 1.12 -15.09 -11.82
CA THR A 195 -0.16 -14.80 -12.48
C THR A 195 -0.06 -13.55 -13.35
N VAL A 196 0.62 -12.49 -12.89
CA VAL A 196 0.90 -11.29 -13.69
C VAL A 196 1.76 -11.65 -14.91
N SER A 197 2.76 -12.52 -14.74
CA SER A 197 3.60 -13.00 -15.84
C SER A 197 2.88 -13.86 -16.88
N LEU A 198 1.61 -14.23 -16.70
CA LEU A 198 0.81 -14.92 -17.72
C LEU A 198 0.33 -13.98 -18.84
N TYR A 199 0.35 -12.67 -18.62
CA TYR A 199 -0.10 -11.66 -19.57
C TYR A 199 0.99 -11.33 -20.58
N THR A 200 0.60 -11.16 -21.84
CA THR A 200 1.52 -10.92 -22.97
C THR A 200 1.10 -9.72 -23.81
N ASP A 201 2.03 -9.14 -24.55
CA ASP A 201 1.70 -8.18 -25.60
C ASP A 201 1.58 -8.87 -26.98
N GLN A 202 1.42 -8.06 -28.03
CA GLN A 202 1.29 -8.49 -29.42
C GLN A 202 2.52 -9.23 -29.98
N THR A 203 3.69 -9.05 -29.35
CA THR A 203 4.92 -9.77 -29.73
C THR A 203 4.97 -11.17 -29.12
N GLY A 204 4.04 -11.49 -28.22
CA GLY A 204 4.06 -12.70 -27.41
C GLY A 204 5.00 -12.61 -26.21
N ALA A 205 5.61 -11.45 -25.96
CA ALA A 205 6.45 -11.24 -24.79
C ALA A 205 5.58 -11.14 -23.53
N ASN A 206 5.88 -11.96 -22.53
CA ASN A 206 5.23 -11.94 -21.23
C ASN A 206 5.68 -10.75 -20.39
N VAL A 207 4.83 -10.31 -19.46
CA VAL A 207 5.27 -9.47 -18.33
C VAL A 207 6.43 -10.17 -17.61
N SER A 208 7.50 -9.43 -17.36
CA SER A 208 8.68 -9.97 -16.69
C SER A 208 8.33 -10.50 -15.30
N SER A 209 8.89 -11.68 -14.98
CA SER A 209 8.77 -12.31 -13.67
C SER A 209 9.73 -11.75 -12.62
N THR A 210 10.56 -10.78 -13.02
CA THR A 210 11.60 -10.20 -12.16
C THR A 210 11.57 -8.68 -12.18
N LEU A 211 11.92 -8.12 -11.02
CA LEU A 211 11.94 -6.71 -10.69
C LEU A 211 13.25 -6.34 -9.99
N LEU A 212 13.68 -5.11 -10.23
CA LEU A 212 14.86 -4.48 -9.64
C LEU A 212 14.48 -3.09 -9.14
N VAL A 213 14.73 -2.82 -7.85
CA VAL A 213 14.73 -1.43 -7.35
C VAL A 213 16.02 -0.77 -7.84
N ALA A 214 15.92 0.00 -8.92
CA ALA A 214 17.04 0.56 -9.65
C ALA A 214 17.54 1.89 -9.05
N GLY A 215 16.65 2.62 -8.38
CA GLY A 215 16.98 3.88 -7.74
C GLY A 215 15.90 4.31 -6.75
N GLU A 216 16.29 5.17 -5.82
CA GLU A 216 15.39 5.75 -4.83
C GLU A 216 15.65 7.25 -4.70
N TYR A 217 14.58 8.02 -4.58
CA TYR A 217 14.62 9.45 -4.33
C TYR A 217 13.70 9.77 -3.16
N ALA A 218 14.15 10.58 -2.21
CA ALA A 218 13.36 10.98 -1.06
C ALA A 218 13.15 12.49 -1.06
N ASP A 219 11.89 12.90 -1.15
CA ASP A 219 11.47 14.29 -1.11
C ASP A 219 10.83 14.59 0.25
N THR A 220 11.69 14.85 1.23
CA THR A 220 11.28 15.25 2.59
C THR A 220 11.00 16.75 2.70
N ALA A 221 11.36 17.53 1.66
CA ALA A 221 11.13 18.97 1.60
C ALA A 221 9.73 19.31 1.05
N TYR A 222 8.99 18.31 0.56
CA TYR A 222 7.69 18.47 -0.08
C TYR A 222 7.76 19.47 -1.25
N SER A 223 8.62 19.19 -2.24
CA SER A 223 8.90 20.13 -3.35
C SER A 223 7.65 20.63 -4.10
N ASN A 224 6.54 19.91 -4.03
CA ASN A 224 5.25 20.23 -4.65
C ASN A 224 4.13 20.49 -3.60
N GLY A 225 4.49 20.75 -2.34
CA GLY A 225 3.57 20.97 -1.23
C GLY A 225 3.00 19.67 -0.63
N LYS A 226 2.21 19.80 0.45
CA LYS A 226 1.58 18.66 1.16
C LYS A 226 0.20 18.28 0.64
N GLN A 227 -0.36 19.07 -0.27
CA GLN A 227 -1.66 18.82 -0.90
C GLN A 227 -1.42 18.64 -2.39
N LEU A 228 -1.58 17.41 -2.87
CA LEU A 228 -1.29 17.04 -4.24
C LEU A 228 -2.57 16.71 -5.01
N THR A 229 -2.51 16.88 -6.32
CA THR A 229 -3.49 16.37 -7.27
C THR A 229 -2.85 15.31 -8.15
N ARG A 230 -3.63 14.60 -8.99
CA ARG A 230 -3.08 13.71 -10.01
C ARG A 230 -2.06 14.39 -10.93
N LEU A 231 -2.29 15.67 -11.27
CA LEU A 231 -1.34 16.45 -12.06
C LEU A 231 -0.05 16.74 -11.28
N SER A 232 -0.18 17.06 -9.99
CA SER A 232 0.98 17.32 -9.11
C SER A 232 1.83 16.06 -8.89
N ILE A 233 1.27 14.86 -8.94
CA ILE A 233 2.06 13.61 -8.92
C ILE A 233 3.04 13.56 -10.10
N GLN A 234 2.62 13.98 -11.30
CA GLN A 234 3.55 14.05 -12.45
C GLN A 234 4.66 15.09 -12.21
N GLN A 235 4.36 16.20 -11.53
CA GLN A 235 5.35 17.20 -11.15
C GLN A 235 6.33 16.65 -10.09
N VAL A 236 5.86 15.83 -9.15
CA VAL A 236 6.73 15.10 -8.20
C VAL A 236 7.70 14.19 -8.95
N ILE A 237 7.21 13.46 -9.96
CA ILE A 237 8.08 12.64 -10.83
C ILE A 237 9.07 13.52 -11.60
N ALA A 238 8.63 14.67 -12.13
CA ALA A 238 9.53 15.62 -12.81
C ALA A 238 10.64 16.13 -11.88
N THR A 239 10.33 16.45 -10.62
CA THR A 239 11.32 16.84 -9.63
C THR A 239 12.29 15.69 -9.33
N ALA A 240 11.76 14.48 -9.12
CA ALA A 240 12.58 13.29 -8.86
C ALA A 240 13.53 13.00 -10.01
N VAL A 241 13.03 13.02 -11.25
CA VAL A 241 13.82 12.85 -12.48
C VAL A 241 14.97 13.85 -12.59
N LYS A 242 14.74 15.11 -12.22
CA LYS A 242 15.77 16.17 -12.27
C LYS A 242 16.78 16.10 -11.13
N SER A 243 16.33 15.63 -9.97
CA SER A 243 17.10 15.72 -8.72
C SER A 243 17.78 14.41 -8.33
N ALA A 244 17.29 13.28 -8.83
CA ALA A 244 17.81 11.98 -8.46
C ALA A 244 19.16 11.71 -9.14
N PRO A 245 20.07 11.00 -8.45
CA PRO A 245 21.38 10.66 -8.99
C PRO A 245 21.35 9.52 -10.02
N PHE A 246 20.17 9.13 -10.53
CA PHE A 246 20.00 8.05 -11.49
C PHE A 246 19.46 8.55 -12.84
N PRO A 247 19.88 7.94 -13.97
CA PRO A 247 19.43 8.33 -15.29
C PRO A 247 17.95 7.97 -15.52
N VAL A 248 17.24 8.81 -16.28
CA VAL A 248 15.86 8.57 -16.67
C VAL A 248 15.76 7.38 -17.62
N ASP A 249 15.28 6.24 -17.13
CA ASP A 249 15.03 5.06 -17.96
C ASP A 249 13.58 5.05 -18.46
N HIS A 250 13.29 5.88 -19.45
CA HIS A 250 11.95 6.01 -20.05
C HIS A 250 11.53 4.83 -20.94
N LYS A 251 12.42 3.86 -21.15
CA LYS A 251 12.15 2.68 -22.00
C LYS A 251 11.85 1.44 -21.18
N ASN A 252 12.50 1.27 -20.03
CA ASN A 252 12.42 0.05 -19.22
C ASN A 252 12.13 0.32 -17.74
N GLY A 253 12.00 1.58 -17.36
CA GLY A 253 11.79 2.02 -15.99
C GLY A 253 10.34 2.44 -15.72
N ILE A 254 9.88 2.12 -14.53
CA ILE A 254 8.65 2.66 -13.96
C ILE A 254 8.94 3.46 -12.71
N TYR A 255 8.09 4.45 -12.42
CA TYR A 255 8.18 5.25 -11.22
C TYR A 255 7.09 4.84 -10.24
N LEU A 256 7.48 4.53 -9.01
CA LEU A 256 6.54 4.21 -7.94
C LEU A 256 6.59 5.34 -6.91
N VAL A 257 5.57 6.19 -6.92
CA VAL A 257 5.45 7.35 -6.04
C VAL A 257 4.67 6.96 -4.79
N LEU A 258 5.30 7.07 -3.64
CA LEU A 258 4.75 6.65 -2.36
C LEU A 258 4.66 7.87 -1.44
N THR A 259 3.44 8.33 -1.15
CA THR A 259 3.23 9.48 -0.27
C THR A 259 3.08 9.04 1.19
N GLY A 260 3.78 9.73 2.09
CA GLY A 260 3.71 9.51 3.54
C GLY A 260 2.33 9.81 4.11
N ASP A 261 2.12 9.45 5.38
CA ASP A 261 0.83 9.62 6.08
C ASP A 261 0.49 11.10 6.36
N ASP A 262 1.43 11.99 6.06
CA ASP A 262 1.40 13.43 6.30
C ASP A 262 1.22 14.25 5.01
N VAL A 263 0.81 13.60 3.93
CA VAL A 263 0.53 14.19 2.62
C VAL A 263 -0.90 13.85 2.21
N SER A 264 -1.66 14.86 1.80
CA SER A 264 -3.01 14.69 1.27
C SER A 264 -2.98 14.71 -0.25
N VAL A 265 -3.70 13.78 -0.87
CA VAL A 265 -3.85 13.71 -2.34
C VAL A 265 -5.33 13.76 -2.68
N GLN A 266 -5.68 14.51 -3.71
CA GLN A 266 -7.06 14.60 -4.20
C GLN A 266 -7.64 13.20 -4.47
N ASP A 267 -8.88 12.98 -4.02
CA ASP A 267 -9.65 11.73 -4.14
C ASP A 267 -9.08 10.50 -3.39
N PHE A 268 -7.93 10.63 -2.73
CA PHE A 268 -7.44 9.63 -1.79
C PHE A 268 -8.49 9.40 -0.70
N CYS A 269 -8.65 8.15 -0.26
CA CYS A 269 -9.62 7.75 0.76
C CYS A 269 -11.11 7.87 0.37
N ARG A 270 -11.42 8.37 -0.83
CA ARG A 270 -12.80 8.53 -1.30
C ARG A 270 -13.08 7.71 -2.54
N ALA A 271 -12.22 7.85 -3.54
CA ALA A 271 -12.38 7.15 -4.81
C ALA A 271 -11.33 6.08 -5.02
N VAL A 272 -10.11 6.30 -4.50
CA VAL A 272 -8.95 5.45 -4.74
C VAL A 272 -7.98 5.40 -3.56
N CYS A 273 -7.21 4.32 -3.48
CA CYS A 273 -6.07 4.17 -2.55
C CYS A 273 -4.71 4.29 -3.25
N GLY A 274 -4.71 4.11 -4.56
CA GLY A 274 -3.61 4.30 -5.48
C GLY A 274 -4.16 4.51 -6.89
N PHE A 275 -3.28 4.74 -7.85
CA PHE A 275 -3.60 4.60 -9.27
C PHE A 275 -2.30 4.45 -10.05
N HIS A 276 -2.37 3.82 -11.22
CA HIS A 276 -1.30 3.88 -12.20
C HIS A 276 -1.71 4.70 -13.43
N TYR A 277 -0.72 5.29 -14.10
CA TYR A 277 -0.90 6.04 -15.34
C TYR A 277 0.45 6.22 -16.04
N PHE A 278 0.52 7.07 -17.05
CA PHE A 278 1.77 7.49 -17.68
C PHE A 278 1.94 9.02 -17.64
N THR A 279 3.17 9.49 -17.54
CA THR A 279 3.45 10.93 -17.54
C THR A 279 3.24 11.53 -18.93
N PHE A 280 2.84 12.80 -18.98
CA PHE A 280 2.81 13.52 -20.25
C PHE A 280 4.21 14.06 -20.59
N PRO A 281 4.67 13.93 -21.85
CA PRO A 281 5.93 14.54 -22.29
C PRO A 281 6.01 16.04 -22.03
N SER A 282 4.88 16.75 -22.09
CA SER A 282 4.80 18.18 -21.75
C SER A 282 5.08 18.50 -20.27
N MET A 283 4.92 17.52 -19.38
CA MET A 283 5.11 17.69 -17.93
C MET A 283 6.51 17.22 -17.47
N VAL A 284 6.95 16.07 -17.98
CA VAL A 284 8.16 15.38 -17.48
C VAL A 284 9.27 15.28 -18.55
N GLY A 285 8.96 15.62 -19.80
CA GLY A 285 9.86 15.45 -20.95
C GLY A 285 9.76 14.07 -21.61
N TYR A 286 9.11 13.11 -20.95
CA TYR A 286 9.00 11.73 -21.39
C TYR A 286 7.61 11.16 -21.06
N THR A 287 7.20 10.14 -21.80
CA THR A 287 6.10 9.25 -21.42
C THR A 287 6.67 8.14 -20.55
N LEU A 288 6.40 8.20 -19.24
CA LEU A 288 6.89 7.27 -18.24
C LEU A 288 5.71 6.57 -17.57
N PRO A 289 5.62 5.24 -17.59
CA PRO A 289 4.67 4.54 -16.76
C PRO A 289 4.99 4.77 -15.28
N TYR A 290 3.95 5.02 -14.48
CA TYR A 290 4.09 5.23 -13.05
C TYR A 290 2.86 4.73 -12.29
N ALA A 291 3.05 4.46 -11.00
CA ALA A 291 1.98 4.29 -10.04
C ALA A 291 2.18 5.21 -8.85
N TRP A 292 1.08 5.68 -8.27
CA TRP A 292 1.05 6.38 -7.00
C TRP A 292 0.22 5.60 -5.99
N ILE A 293 0.72 5.52 -4.75
CA ILE A 293 0.01 4.92 -3.62
C ILE A 293 0.12 5.84 -2.40
N GLY A 294 -1.01 6.06 -1.73
CA GLY A 294 -1.09 6.87 -0.51
C GLY A 294 -1.04 6.06 0.78
N ASN A 295 -0.38 6.59 1.82
CA ASN A 295 -0.43 6.01 3.15
C ASN A 295 -1.68 6.46 3.91
N SER A 296 -2.59 5.52 4.18
CA SER A 296 -3.90 5.80 4.77
C SER A 296 -3.90 5.88 6.29
N ALA A 297 -2.77 5.60 6.97
CA ALA A 297 -2.68 5.42 8.42
C ALA A 297 -3.41 6.49 9.24
N LYS A 298 -3.30 7.77 8.83
CA LYS A 298 -3.92 8.91 9.52
C LYS A 298 -5.25 9.38 8.93
N GLN A 299 -5.48 9.14 7.64
CA GLN A 299 -6.60 9.76 6.91
C GLN A 299 -7.82 8.84 6.82
N CYS A 300 -7.62 7.55 6.55
CA CYS A 300 -8.70 6.60 6.24
C CYS A 300 -8.27 5.13 6.31
N PRO A 301 -7.68 4.66 7.42
CA PRO A 301 -7.23 3.27 7.51
C PRO A 301 -8.36 2.28 7.17
N GLU A 302 -9.61 2.58 7.52
CA GLU A 302 -10.79 1.77 7.25
C GLU A 302 -11.16 1.60 5.77
N VAL A 303 -10.64 2.47 4.88
CA VAL A 303 -10.89 2.40 3.44
C VAL A 303 -9.73 1.70 2.74
N CYS A 304 -8.50 2.15 3.02
CA CYS A 304 -7.33 1.76 2.23
C CYS A 304 -6.35 0.82 2.96
N ALA A 305 -6.64 0.44 4.21
CA ALA A 305 -5.91 -0.58 4.94
C ALA A 305 -6.80 -1.78 5.32
N TYR A 306 -7.88 -2.01 4.56
CA TYR A 306 -8.64 -3.25 4.64
C TYR A 306 -7.73 -4.47 4.36
N PRO A 307 -7.84 -5.58 5.10
CA PRO A 307 -8.79 -5.87 6.19
C PRO A 307 -8.26 -5.58 7.61
N PHE A 308 -7.21 -4.76 7.75
CA PHE A 308 -6.57 -4.42 9.04
C PHE A 308 -7.21 -3.23 9.76
N ALA A 309 -8.05 -2.50 9.05
CA ALA A 309 -9.03 -1.58 9.59
C ALA A 309 -10.31 -1.74 8.79
N VAL A 310 -11.45 -1.71 9.49
CA VAL A 310 -12.77 -1.83 8.88
C VAL A 310 -13.65 -0.70 9.40
N PRO A 311 -14.60 -0.18 8.60
CA PRO A 311 -15.48 0.89 9.04
C PRO A 311 -16.32 0.47 10.25
N GLY A 312 -16.61 1.42 11.14
CA GLY A 312 -17.34 1.14 12.39
C GLY A 312 -18.72 0.50 12.18
N TYR A 313 -19.40 0.79 11.05
CA TYR A 313 -20.68 0.17 10.70
C TYR A 313 -20.59 -1.33 10.39
N MET A 314 -19.39 -1.86 10.11
CA MET A 314 -19.18 -3.30 9.90
C MET A 314 -18.92 -4.09 11.20
N GLY A 315 -18.78 -3.40 12.34
CA GLY A 315 -18.35 -3.97 13.62
C GLY A 315 -19.35 -4.87 14.35
N GLY A 316 -20.56 -5.10 13.80
CA GLY A 316 -21.64 -5.84 14.49
C GLY A 316 -22.01 -7.21 13.91
N GLY A 317 -21.46 -7.59 12.74
CA GLY A 317 -21.84 -8.85 12.08
C GLY A 317 -21.02 -9.24 10.84
N GLY A 318 -20.05 -8.42 10.42
CA GLY A 318 -19.11 -8.73 9.33
C GLY A 318 -17.83 -9.42 9.81
N PRO A 319 -16.90 -9.77 8.90
CA PRO A 319 -15.57 -10.24 9.29
C PRO A 319 -14.88 -9.16 10.13
N GLY A 320 -14.52 -9.51 11.38
CA GLY A 320 -13.85 -8.59 12.31
C GLY A 320 -12.48 -8.14 11.81
N VAL A 321 -11.98 -7.04 12.38
CA VAL A 321 -10.65 -6.48 12.07
C VAL A 321 -9.57 -7.56 12.20
N LEU A 322 -8.77 -7.72 11.15
CA LEU A 322 -7.63 -8.62 11.18
C LEU A 322 -6.39 -7.94 11.75
N LYS A 323 -5.52 -8.71 12.42
CA LYS A 323 -4.23 -8.18 12.90
C LYS A 323 -3.22 -8.12 11.76
N SER A 324 -2.63 -6.95 11.55
CA SER A 324 -1.67 -6.73 10.46
C SER A 324 -0.38 -7.57 10.64
N PRO A 325 0.22 -8.07 9.54
CA PRO A 325 1.37 -8.98 9.59
C PRO A 325 2.64 -8.32 10.16
N ASN A 326 2.82 -7.02 9.95
CA ASN A 326 4.04 -6.32 10.35
C ASN A 326 3.81 -5.29 11.47
N GLY A 327 2.57 -5.11 11.92
CA GLY A 327 2.21 -4.20 13.02
C GLY A 327 2.10 -2.73 12.61
N ASP A 328 2.24 -2.41 11.32
CA ASP A 328 1.99 -1.09 10.76
C ASP A 328 0.77 -1.20 9.84
N VAL A 329 -0.41 -0.84 10.34
CA VAL A 329 -1.69 -0.97 9.61
C VAL A 329 -1.66 -0.21 8.29
N GLY A 330 -1.11 1.01 8.28
CA GLY A 330 -1.05 1.84 7.08
C GLY A 330 -0.17 1.21 6.00
N VAL A 331 1.06 0.82 6.36
CA VAL A 331 1.99 0.24 5.38
C VAL A 331 1.61 -1.19 4.99
N ASP A 332 1.07 -2.00 5.91
CA ASP A 332 0.53 -3.32 5.57
C ASP A 332 -0.65 -3.21 4.60
N GLY A 333 -1.50 -2.18 4.74
CA GLY A 333 -2.52 -1.83 3.75
C GLY A 333 -1.93 -1.40 2.41
N MET A 334 -0.95 -0.49 2.43
CA MET A 334 -0.25 -0.04 1.23
C MET A 334 0.40 -1.18 0.46
N ILE A 335 0.92 -2.22 1.12
CA ILE A 335 1.51 -3.37 0.42
C ILE A 335 0.50 -4.04 -0.52
N SER A 336 -0.76 -4.18 -0.10
CA SER A 336 -1.80 -4.74 -0.97
C SER A 336 -2.08 -3.82 -2.17
N VAL A 337 -2.14 -2.51 -1.94
CA VAL A 337 -2.37 -1.50 -3.00
C VAL A 337 -1.17 -1.42 -3.95
N ILE A 338 0.07 -1.48 -3.45
CA ILE A 338 1.28 -1.55 -4.27
C ILE A 338 1.25 -2.80 -5.15
N GLY A 339 0.85 -3.95 -4.60
CA GLY A 339 0.68 -5.18 -5.38
C GLY A 339 -0.36 -5.00 -6.50
N HIS A 340 -1.53 -4.48 -6.16
CA HIS A 340 -2.61 -4.17 -7.11
C HIS A 340 -2.11 -3.27 -8.26
N GLU A 341 -1.64 -2.07 -7.92
CA GLU A 341 -1.24 -1.07 -8.92
C GLU A 341 -0.05 -1.52 -9.75
N LEU A 342 0.90 -2.25 -9.15
CA LEU A 342 2.06 -2.76 -9.86
C LEU A 342 1.67 -3.88 -10.84
N ALA A 343 0.70 -4.74 -10.48
CA ALA A 343 0.20 -5.78 -11.37
C ALA A 343 -0.47 -5.15 -12.60
N GLU A 344 -1.36 -4.18 -12.39
CA GLU A 344 -2.08 -3.49 -13.47
C GLU A 344 -1.15 -2.64 -14.34
N LEU A 345 -0.26 -1.84 -13.73
CA LEU A 345 0.79 -1.11 -14.44
C LEU A 345 1.68 -2.03 -15.29
N SER A 346 1.92 -3.27 -14.83
CA SER A 346 2.74 -4.22 -15.57
C SER A 346 2.01 -4.81 -16.78
N THR A 347 0.70 -5.03 -16.65
CA THR A 347 -0.14 -5.54 -17.74
C THR A 347 -0.69 -4.46 -18.64
N ASN A 348 -0.66 -3.19 -18.22
CA ASN A 348 -1.31 -2.08 -18.91
C ASN A 348 -0.60 -0.72 -18.74
N PRO A 349 0.71 -0.62 -18.99
CA PRO A 349 1.51 0.56 -18.66
C PRO A 349 1.07 1.87 -19.33
N LEU A 350 0.39 1.79 -20.48
CA LEU A 350 -0.09 2.94 -21.25
C LEU A 350 -1.62 3.00 -21.35
N VAL A 351 -2.33 2.24 -20.49
CA VAL A 351 -3.80 2.22 -20.41
C VAL A 351 -4.45 1.81 -21.75
N ASN A 352 -3.82 0.89 -22.48
CA ASN A 352 -4.27 0.39 -23.78
C ASN A 352 -3.91 -1.08 -24.05
N ALA A 353 -3.59 -1.90 -23.04
CA ALA A 353 -3.22 -3.30 -23.17
C ALA A 353 -4.26 -4.25 -22.58
N TRP A 354 -4.25 -4.56 -21.27
CA TRP A 354 -5.16 -5.56 -20.70
C TRP A 354 -6.22 -4.95 -19.78
N TYR A 355 -7.48 -4.95 -20.22
CA TYR A 355 -8.63 -4.55 -19.41
C TYR A 355 -9.94 -5.16 -19.92
N ALA A 356 -10.97 -5.17 -19.08
CA ALA A 356 -12.27 -5.73 -19.41
C ALA A 356 -13.15 -4.70 -20.13
N GLY A 357 -13.92 -5.17 -21.12
CA GLY A 357 -14.79 -4.33 -21.94
C GLY A 357 -14.08 -3.72 -23.16
N GLU A 358 -14.77 -2.79 -23.83
CA GLU A 358 -14.28 -2.09 -25.05
C GLU A 358 -14.04 -0.60 -24.81
N ASP A 359 -14.46 -0.08 -23.66
CA ASP A 359 -14.34 1.34 -23.32
C ASP A 359 -13.05 1.61 -22.53
N PRO A 360 -12.06 2.33 -23.11
CA PRO A 360 -10.81 2.65 -22.43
C PRO A 360 -10.96 3.78 -21.40
N THR A 361 -12.12 4.41 -21.26
CA THR A 361 -12.29 5.56 -20.36
C THR A 361 -12.43 5.18 -18.89
N ALA A 362 -12.78 3.92 -18.60
CA ALA A 362 -12.84 3.36 -17.26
C ALA A 362 -12.48 1.85 -17.32
N PRO A 363 -11.22 1.52 -17.64
CA PRO A 363 -10.80 0.14 -17.78
C PRO A 363 -10.95 -0.58 -16.43
N THR A 364 -11.63 -1.72 -16.41
CA THR A 364 -11.61 -2.63 -15.26
C THR A 364 -10.48 -3.63 -15.48
N GLU A 365 -9.46 -3.60 -14.65
CA GLU A 365 -8.21 -4.30 -14.86
C GLU A 365 -8.05 -5.55 -13.97
N ILE A 366 -6.87 -6.15 -13.99
CA ILE A 366 -6.64 -7.48 -13.40
C ILE A 366 -6.67 -7.47 -11.87
N GLY A 367 -6.40 -6.33 -11.24
CA GLY A 367 -6.49 -6.11 -9.80
C GLY A 367 -7.92 -5.76 -9.42
N ASP A 368 -8.57 -4.87 -10.15
CA ASP A 368 -9.97 -4.45 -9.95
C ASP A 368 -10.93 -5.64 -9.85
N LEU A 369 -10.79 -6.62 -10.75
CA LEU A 369 -11.65 -7.81 -10.79
C LEU A 369 -11.60 -8.66 -9.52
N CYS A 370 -10.56 -8.48 -8.70
CA CYS A 370 -10.27 -9.29 -7.53
C CYS A 370 -10.16 -8.49 -6.23
N GLU A 371 -10.62 -7.23 -6.26
CA GLU A 371 -10.62 -6.36 -5.10
C GLU A 371 -11.27 -7.06 -3.88
N GLY A 372 -10.60 -6.99 -2.74
CA GLY A 372 -11.09 -7.57 -1.48
C GLY A 372 -10.98 -9.10 -1.36
N THR A 373 -10.46 -9.81 -2.36
CA THR A 373 -10.28 -11.28 -2.33
C THR A 373 -8.85 -11.63 -1.93
N TYR A 374 -8.65 -12.34 -0.81
CA TYR A 374 -7.30 -12.69 -0.30
C TYR A 374 -7.08 -14.21 -0.12
N GLY A 375 -8.10 -15.02 -0.34
CA GLY A 375 -8.07 -16.47 -0.10
C GLY A 375 -9.29 -17.21 -0.64
N THR A 376 -9.22 -18.54 -0.67
CA THR A 376 -10.34 -19.42 -1.06
C THR A 376 -11.58 -19.13 -0.21
N GLY A 377 -12.73 -18.97 -0.85
CA GLY A 377 -14.00 -18.53 -0.29
C GLY A 377 -14.13 -17.01 -0.14
N GLY A 378 -13.22 -16.24 -0.74
CA GLY A 378 -13.28 -14.77 -0.78
C GLY A 378 -14.14 -14.23 -1.92
N GLY A 379 -14.39 -12.91 -1.89
CA GLY A 379 -15.26 -12.18 -2.83
C GLY A 379 -16.55 -11.67 -2.17
N GLY A 380 -17.20 -10.68 -2.78
CA GLY A 380 -18.49 -10.14 -2.29
C GLY A 380 -18.46 -9.60 -0.85
N GLY A 381 -17.31 -9.06 -0.41
CA GLY A 381 -17.10 -8.58 0.96
C GLY A 381 -16.47 -9.59 1.92
N TYR A 382 -16.25 -10.84 1.51
CA TYR A 382 -15.54 -11.84 2.29
C TYR A 382 -14.06 -11.87 1.91
N ILE A 383 -13.17 -11.81 2.91
CA ILE A 383 -11.70 -11.86 2.70
C ILE A 383 -11.20 -13.22 2.15
N GLY A 384 -11.95 -14.30 2.40
CA GLY A 384 -11.52 -15.67 2.15
C GLY A 384 -10.59 -16.24 3.22
N GLN A 385 -10.18 -17.50 3.03
CA GLN A 385 -9.34 -18.23 3.98
C GLN A 385 -7.88 -17.77 3.89
N VAL A 386 -7.37 -17.21 4.98
CA VAL A 386 -5.99 -16.73 5.10
C VAL A 386 -5.28 -17.32 6.32
N MET A 387 -3.94 -17.32 6.27
CA MET A 387 -3.11 -17.88 7.33
C MET A 387 -3.04 -16.94 8.54
N ARG A 388 -2.78 -17.52 9.72
CA ARG A 388 -2.51 -16.79 10.96
C ARG A 388 -1.26 -17.31 11.63
N ASP A 389 -0.47 -16.42 12.23
CA ASP A 389 0.62 -16.82 13.11
C ASP A 389 0.14 -17.04 14.57
N ARG A 390 1.05 -17.48 15.44
CA ARG A 390 0.75 -17.75 16.85
C ARG A 390 0.29 -16.50 17.62
N GLN A 391 0.61 -15.31 17.13
CA GLN A 391 0.19 -14.02 17.71
C GLN A 391 -1.15 -13.53 17.12
N GLY A 392 -1.72 -14.29 16.18
CA GLY A 392 -2.96 -13.99 15.49
C GLY A 392 -2.80 -13.02 14.32
N LYS A 393 -1.57 -12.67 13.92
CA LYS A 393 -1.34 -11.83 12.75
C LYS A 393 -1.67 -12.59 11.48
N THR A 394 -2.38 -11.95 10.57
CA THR A 394 -2.90 -12.57 9.35
C THR A 394 -2.04 -12.26 8.14
N PHE A 395 -1.90 -13.25 7.25
CA PHE A 395 -1.14 -13.13 6.01
C PHE A 395 -1.61 -14.19 5.01
N ASN A 396 -1.36 -13.98 3.72
CA ASN A 396 -1.61 -14.99 2.69
C ASN A 396 -0.35 -15.36 1.89
N MET A 397 0.75 -14.64 2.12
CA MET A 397 2.01 -14.89 1.43
C MET A 397 3.24 -14.65 2.31
N ILE A 398 4.33 -15.32 1.94
CA ILE A 398 5.65 -15.16 2.54
C ILE A 398 6.61 -14.63 1.47
N GLY A 399 7.33 -13.57 1.80
CA GLY A 399 8.37 -12.99 0.97
C GLY A 399 9.78 -13.38 1.42
N ARG A 400 10.75 -12.62 0.91
CA ARG A 400 12.17 -12.78 1.27
C ARG A 400 12.36 -12.70 2.77
N SER A 401 13.36 -13.45 3.26
CA SER A 401 13.70 -13.50 4.69
C SER A 401 12.53 -13.89 5.61
N GLY A 402 11.50 -14.56 5.08
CA GLY A 402 10.33 -15.00 5.86
C GLY A 402 9.35 -13.88 6.22
N ARG A 403 9.48 -12.69 5.62
CA ARG A 403 8.54 -11.57 5.82
C ARG A 403 7.13 -11.99 5.39
N ARG A 404 6.12 -11.60 6.16
CA ARG A 404 4.72 -11.97 5.90
C ARG A 404 3.99 -10.80 5.26
N PHE A 405 3.16 -11.11 4.28
CA PHE A 405 2.37 -10.14 3.54
C PHE A 405 0.95 -10.63 3.34
N MET A 406 0.03 -9.68 3.25
CA MET A 406 -1.35 -9.89 2.86
C MET A 406 -1.58 -9.03 1.62
N VAL A 407 -1.85 -9.65 0.49
CA VAL A 407 -2.10 -8.94 -0.77
C VAL A 407 -3.31 -9.56 -1.42
N GLN A 408 -4.16 -8.75 -2.02
CA GLN A 408 -5.28 -9.27 -2.79
C GLN A 408 -4.82 -10.23 -3.88
N TRP A 409 -5.71 -11.11 -4.28
CA TRP A 409 -5.56 -11.93 -5.47
C TRP A 409 -5.69 -11.07 -6.73
N ILE A 410 -5.28 -11.65 -7.86
CA ILE A 410 -5.33 -11.04 -9.17
C ILE A 410 -6.00 -11.98 -10.15
N TRP A 411 -6.61 -11.44 -11.19
CA TRP A 411 -7.30 -12.22 -12.19
C TRP A 411 -6.31 -13.13 -12.93
N SER A 412 -6.59 -14.43 -12.97
CA SER A 412 -5.84 -15.36 -13.78
C SER A 412 -6.47 -15.48 -15.17
N PRO A 413 -5.73 -15.16 -16.25
CA PRO A 413 -6.25 -15.27 -17.61
C PRO A 413 -6.44 -16.73 -18.04
N VAL A 414 -5.81 -17.68 -17.33
CA VAL A 414 -5.92 -19.13 -17.56
C VAL A 414 -7.11 -19.72 -16.82
N LEU A 415 -7.26 -19.39 -15.52
CA LEU A 415 -8.34 -19.94 -14.69
C LEU A 415 -9.67 -19.21 -14.90
N LYS A 416 -9.64 -18.00 -15.47
CA LYS A 416 -10.80 -17.10 -15.58
C LYS A 416 -11.48 -16.91 -14.22
N ALA A 417 -10.64 -16.64 -13.21
CA ALA A 417 -11.02 -16.46 -11.82
C ALA A 417 -9.90 -15.69 -11.09
N CYS A 418 -10.22 -15.13 -9.94
CA CYS A 418 -9.22 -14.58 -9.03
C CYS A 418 -8.36 -15.71 -8.47
N PHE A 419 -7.05 -15.49 -8.42
CA PHE A 419 -6.13 -16.52 -7.94
C PHE A 419 -5.00 -15.93 -7.11
N GLY A 420 -4.59 -16.69 -6.11
CA GLY A 420 -3.37 -16.47 -5.36
C GLY A 420 -2.76 -17.78 -4.87
N PRO A 421 -1.50 -17.76 -4.45
CA PRO A 421 -0.72 -18.97 -4.15
C PRO A 421 -1.19 -19.69 -2.87
N ASN A 422 -2.12 -19.12 -2.12
CA ASN A 422 -2.78 -19.73 -0.98
C ASN A 422 -4.16 -20.33 -1.32
N ALA A 423 -4.52 -20.41 -2.62
CA ALA A 423 -5.70 -21.13 -3.07
C ALA A 423 -5.63 -22.60 -2.63
N LEU A 424 -6.78 -23.16 -2.23
CA LEU A 424 -6.91 -24.51 -1.70
C LEU A 424 -7.50 -25.51 -2.71
N ASP A 425 -7.91 -25.02 -3.88
CA ASP A 425 -8.68 -25.73 -4.90
C ASP A 425 -8.11 -25.60 -6.32
#